data_AF-Q0EWC1-F1
#
_entry.id   AF-Q0EWC1-F1
#
_cell.length_a   1.000
_cell.length_b   1.000
_cell.length_c   1.000
_cell.angle_alpha   90.00
_cell.angle_beta   90.00
_cell.angle_gamma   90.00
#
_symmetry.space_group_name_H-M   'P 1'
#
loop_
_entity.id
_entity.type
_entity.pdbx_description
1 polymer ?
#
loop_
_entity_poly.entity_id
_entity_poly.type
_entity_poly.pdbx_seq_one_letter_code
_entity_poly.pdbx_strand_id
1 'polypeptide(L)'
;MRDGMKLVIGIYVEHLMRGAWIVDNCEERRKFLPERQRNRYTEKQRKLWAKLDGLTKRQLDKQKAEGTGLYEKTTFYCFHFNSFRAMKSKLVNNNECIEVVRIGHGS
;
A
#
# COMPACT_ATOMS: atom_id res chain seq x y z
N MET A 1 3.06 -15.69 -1.34
CA MET A 1 2.64 -14.63 -2.30
C MET A 1 2.05 -15.35 -3.50
N ARG A 2 1.00 -14.84 -4.15
CA ARG A 2 0.61 -15.42 -5.46
C ARG A 2 1.64 -14.93 -6.48
N ASP A 3 2.28 -15.86 -7.18
CA ASP A 3 3.23 -15.61 -8.27
C ASP A 3 2.51 -15.09 -9.51
N GLY A 4 2.15 -13.81 -9.49
CA GLY A 4 1.57 -13.11 -10.63
C GLY A 4 2.27 -11.79 -10.87
N MET A 5 2.31 -11.36 -12.13
CA MET A 5 2.85 -10.04 -12.51
C MET A 5 2.10 -8.93 -11.77
N LYS A 6 2.85 -7.94 -11.29
CA LYS A 6 2.30 -6.76 -10.61
C LYS A 6 2.42 -5.55 -11.51
N LEU A 7 1.37 -4.73 -11.52
CA LEU A 7 1.36 -3.44 -12.18
C LEU A 7 1.97 -2.40 -11.24
N VAL A 8 2.97 -1.67 -11.70
CA VAL A 8 3.79 -0.77 -10.88
C VAL A 8 4.02 0.55 -11.60
N ILE A 9 3.97 1.66 -10.86
CA ILE A 9 4.51 2.96 -11.31
C ILE A 9 5.87 3.13 -10.63
N GLY A 10 6.94 3.19 -11.44
CA GLY A 10 8.26 3.61 -10.99
C GLY A 10 8.36 5.12 -11.04
N ILE A 11 8.78 5.73 -9.93
CA ILE A 11 8.93 7.19 -9.81
C ILE A 11 10.42 7.50 -9.75
N TYR A 12 10.85 8.51 -10.49
CA TYR A 12 12.21 9.02 -10.48
C TYR A 12 12.13 10.54 -10.47
N VAL A 13 12.74 11.16 -9.47
CA VAL A 13 12.87 12.62 -9.38
C VAL A 13 14.35 12.90 -9.38
N GLU A 14 14.80 13.74 -10.31
CA GLU A 14 16.23 14.01 -10.53
C GLU A 14 17.05 12.71 -10.68
N HIS A 15 16.53 11.75 -11.44
CA HIS A 15 17.17 10.46 -11.72
C HIS A 15 17.30 9.53 -10.50
N LEU A 16 16.70 9.89 -9.35
CA LEU A 16 16.75 9.10 -8.13
C LEU A 16 15.38 8.54 -7.77
N MET A 17 15.36 7.27 -7.36
CA MET A 17 14.22 6.65 -6.69
C MET A 17 14.42 6.77 -5.18
N ARG A 18 13.43 7.29 -4.45
CA ARG A 18 13.51 7.47 -3.00
C ARG A 18 12.48 6.59 -2.28
N GLY A 19 12.96 5.68 -1.43
CA GLY A 19 12.09 4.87 -0.56
C GLY A 19 11.25 5.69 0.41
N ALA A 20 11.73 6.90 0.74
CA ALA A 20 11.03 7.90 1.54
C ALA A 20 9.60 8.17 1.04
N TRP A 21 9.32 8.10 -0.26
CA TRP A 21 7.98 8.32 -0.79
C TRP A 21 6.92 7.32 -0.31
N ILE A 22 7.31 6.15 0.21
CA ILE A 22 6.36 5.22 0.84
C ILE A 22 5.99 5.68 2.26
N VAL A 23 6.94 6.26 2.97
CA VAL A 23 6.86 6.52 4.42
C VAL A 23 6.40 7.95 4.67
N ASP A 24 7.04 8.91 4.00
CA ASP A 24 6.89 10.33 4.26
C ASP A 24 5.69 10.92 3.52
N ASN A 25 5.13 11.97 4.10
CA ASN A 25 4.00 12.67 3.52
C ASN A 25 4.43 13.66 2.44
N CYS A 26 4.87 13.13 1.31
CA CYS A 26 5.30 13.89 0.14
C CYS A 26 4.25 13.92 -0.98
N GLU A 27 4.51 14.75 -1.99
CA GLU A 27 3.63 14.94 -3.13
C GLU A 27 3.54 13.69 -4.01
N GLU A 28 4.67 13.03 -4.27
CA GLU A 28 4.77 11.83 -5.11
C GLU A 28 3.93 10.69 -4.53
N ARG A 29 3.92 10.54 -3.20
CA ARG A 29 3.07 9.58 -2.51
C ARG A 29 1.60 9.85 -2.78
N ARG A 30 1.16 11.09 -2.57
CA ARG A 30 -0.25 11.49 -2.70
C ARG A 30 -0.73 11.31 -4.14
N LYS A 31 0.10 11.71 -5.10
CA LYS A 31 -0.18 11.59 -6.53
C LYS A 31 -0.20 10.13 -6.96
N PHE A 32 0.89 9.41 -6.75
CA PHE A 32 1.16 8.17 -7.49
C PHE A 32 1.03 6.89 -6.68
N LEU A 33 1.10 6.91 -5.34
CA LEU A 33 1.00 5.69 -4.55
C LEU A 33 -0.45 5.44 -4.10
N PRO A 34 -1.01 4.25 -4.36
CA PRO A 34 -2.29 3.86 -3.78
C PRO A 34 -2.18 3.69 -2.27
N GLU A 35 -3.13 4.30 -1.56
CA GLU A 35 -3.38 4.02 -0.16
C GLU A 35 -4.06 2.65 -0.01
N ARG A 36 -3.59 1.86 0.95
CA ARG A 36 -4.18 0.57 1.30
C ARG A 36 -4.28 0.42 2.79
N GLN A 37 -5.27 -0.35 3.23
CA GLN A 37 -5.40 -0.77 4.60
C GLN A 37 -5.20 -2.28 4.71
N ARG A 38 -4.49 -2.71 5.74
CA ARG A 38 -4.42 -4.11 6.14
C ARG A 38 -4.65 -4.22 7.63
N ASN A 39 -5.18 -5.35 8.07
CA ASN A 39 -5.21 -5.66 9.50
C ASN A 39 -3.76 -5.68 10.02
N ARG A 40 -3.53 -5.05 11.17
CA ARG A 40 -2.23 -5.01 11.85
C ARG A 40 -1.69 -6.40 12.11
N TYR A 41 -2.57 -7.31 12.51
CA TYR A 41 -2.27 -8.71 12.76
C TYR A 41 -2.93 -9.61 11.72
N THR A 42 -2.20 -10.64 11.28
CA THR A 42 -2.77 -11.75 10.50
C THR A 42 -3.74 -12.55 11.35
N GLU A 43 -4.60 -13.38 10.73
CA GLU A 43 -5.53 -14.21 11.49
C GLU A 43 -4.82 -15.16 12.46
N LYS A 44 -3.68 -15.74 12.04
CA LYS A 44 -2.86 -16.60 12.90
C LYS A 44 -2.33 -15.84 14.12
N GLN A 45 -1.80 -14.64 13.90
CA GLN A 45 -1.31 -13.78 14.98
C GLN A 45 -2.44 -13.36 15.92
N ARG A 46 -3.62 -12.99 15.39
CA ARG A 46 -4.77 -12.62 16.23
C ARG A 46 -5.19 -13.76 17.16
N LYS A 47 -5.25 -15.00 16.66
CA LYS A 47 -5.60 -16.17 17.48
C LYS A 47 -4.56 -16.42 18.57
N LEU A 48 -3.27 -16.27 18.24
CA LEU A 48 -2.18 -16.40 19.19
C LEU A 48 -2.26 -15.33 20.30
N TRP A 49 -2.33 -14.06 19.92
CA TRP A 49 -2.40 -12.94 20.87
C TRP A 49 -3.66 -12.98 21.73
N ALA A 50 -4.82 -13.30 21.14
CA ALA A 50 -6.05 -13.46 21.91
C ALA A 50 -5.94 -14.52 23.00
N LYS A 51 -5.20 -15.61 22.74
CA LYS A 51 -4.94 -16.66 23.73
C LYS A 51 -3.94 -16.20 24.79
N LEU A 52 -2.85 -15.55 24.38
CA LEU A 52 -1.81 -15.06 25.29
C LEU A 52 -2.35 -13.98 26.24
N ASP A 53 -3.17 -13.08 25.72
CA ASP A 53 -3.74 -11.95 26.47
C ASP A 53 -5.03 -12.33 27.24
N GLY A 54 -5.47 -13.59 27.16
CA GLY A 54 -6.65 -14.09 27.87
C GLY A 54 -7.96 -13.43 27.45
N LEU A 55 -8.09 -13.00 26.19
CA LEU A 55 -9.27 -12.27 25.71
C LEU A 55 -10.49 -13.17 25.57
N THR A 56 -11.62 -12.74 26.15
CA THR A 56 -12.91 -13.40 25.99
C THR A 56 -13.51 -13.19 24.60
N LYS A 57 -14.41 -14.07 24.18
CA LYS A 57 -15.17 -13.91 22.91
C LYS A 57 -15.88 -12.55 22.83
N ARG A 58 -16.50 -12.10 23.93
CA ARG A 58 -17.19 -10.80 24.00
C ARG A 58 -16.23 -9.62 23.77
N GLN A 59 -15.01 -9.67 24.32
CA GLN A 59 -14.00 -8.65 24.11
C GLN A 59 -13.49 -8.65 22.66
N LEU A 60 -13.29 -9.83 22.07
CA LEU A 60 -12.89 -9.95 20.67
C LEU A 60 -13.97 -9.43 19.71
N ASP A 61 -15.24 -9.73 19.97
CA ASP A 61 -16.35 -9.25 19.17
C ASP A 61 -16.48 -7.72 19.27
N LYS A 62 -16.28 -7.15 20.47
CA LYS A 62 -16.21 -5.70 20.68
C LYS A 62 -15.07 -5.06 19.89
N GLN A 63 -13.85 -5.57 20.04
CA GLN A 63 -12.68 -5.07 19.29
C GLN A 63 -12.90 -5.17 17.76
N LYS A 64 -13.54 -6.24 17.29
CA LYS A 64 -13.85 -6.42 15.87
C LYS A 64 -14.86 -5.39 15.37
N ALA A 65 -15.93 -5.13 16.13
CA ALA A 65 -16.96 -4.15 15.78
C ALA A 65 -16.40 -2.73 15.77
N GLU A 66 -15.54 -2.40 16.74
CA GLU A 66 -14.93 -1.07 16.88
C GLU A 66 -13.67 -0.89 16.00
N GLY A 67 -13.13 -1.97 15.44
CA GLY A 67 -11.88 -1.93 14.66
C GLY A 67 -10.65 -1.61 15.51
N THR A 68 -10.63 -2.03 16.77
CA THR A 68 -9.56 -1.72 17.75
C THR A 68 -8.80 -2.98 18.16
N GLY A 69 -7.71 -2.80 18.93
CA GLY A 69 -6.92 -3.90 19.47
C GLY A 69 -6.39 -4.85 18.39
N LEU A 70 -6.76 -6.13 18.47
CA LEU A 70 -6.30 -7.13 17.51
C LEU A 70 -6.89 -6.95 16.09
N TYR A 71 -7.96 -6.17 15.94
CA TYR A 71 -8.62 -5.88 14.65
C TYR A 71 -8.29 -4.50 14.09
N GLU A 72 -7.38 -3.77 14.74
CA GLU A 72 -6.87 -2.50 14.24
C GLU A 72 -6.29 -2.65 12.84
N LYS A 73 -6.61 -1.69 11.97
CA LYS A 73 -6.07 -1.61 10.61
C LYS A 73 -4.95 -0.60 10.56
N THR A 74 -3.92 -0.92 9.78
CA THR A 74 -2.82 -0.03 9.48
C THR A 74 -2.90 0.39 8.02
N THR A 75 -2.81 1.69 7.79
CA THR A 75 -2.65 2.26 6.46
C THR A 75 -1.21 2.10 5.99
N PHE A 76 -1.04 1.72 4.73
CA PHE A 76 0.27 1.65 4.09
C PHE A 76 0.15 2.05 2.62
N TYR A 77 1.27 2.50 2.07
CA TYR A 77 1.40 2.89 0.67
C TYR A 77 2.32 1.92 -0.04
N CYS A 78 2.13 1.74 -1.35
CA CYS A 78 2.96 0.84 -2.13
C CYS A 78 2.94 1.23 -3.60
N PHE A 79 3.97 0.86 -4.35
CA PHE A 79 4.03 1.16 -5.79
C PHE A 79 3.13 0.27 -6.67
N HIS A 80 2.52 -0.78 -6.09
CA HIS A 80 1.78 -1.78 -6.87
C HIS A 80 0.28 -1.49 -6.92
N PHE A 81 -0.33 -1.81 -8.05
CA PHE A 81 -1.75 -1.64 -8.33
C PHE A 81 -2.45 -2.98 -8.52
N ASN A 82 -3.72 -3.05 -8.13
CA ASN A 82 -4.55 -4.25 -8.29
C ASN A 82 -5.15 -4.36 -9.70
N SER A 83 -5.17 -3.27 -10.46
CA SER A 83 -5.70 -3.24 -11.82
C SER A 83 -5.04 -2.15 -12.67
N PHE A 84 -4.99 -2.39 -13.98
CA PHE A 84 -4.45 -1.43 -14.93
C PHE A 84 -5.27 -0.14 -14.95
N ARG A 85 -6.58 -0.24 -14.79
CA ARG A 85 -7.49 0.91 -14.70
C ARG A 85 -7.11 1.84 -13.54
N ALA A 86 -6.86 1.29 -12.34
CA ALA A 86 -6.48 2.09 -11.18
C ALA A 86 -5.11 2.77 -11.38
N MET A 87 -4.15 2.04 -11.95
CA MET A 87 -2.82 2.56 -12.28
C MET A 87 -2.91 3.70 -13.31
N LYS A 88 -3.61 3.46 -14.42
CA LYS A 88 -3.81 4.44 -15.50
C LYS A 88 -4.50 5.71 -14.99
N SER A 89 -5.52 5.58 -14.15
CA SER A 89 -6.22 6.75 -13.58
C SER A 89 -5.28 7.60 -12.72
N LYS A 90 -4.44 6.99 -11.87
CA LYS A 90 -3.45 7.75 -11.09
C LYS A 90 -2.45 8.46 -12.01
N LEU A 91 -1.98 7.80 -13.06
CA LEU A 91 -1.04 8.39 -14.00
C LEU A 91 -1.66 9.58 -14.77
N VAL A 92 -2.83 9.39 -15.38
CA VAL A 92 -3.47 10.41 -16.23
C VAL A 92 -3.96 11.61 -15.42
N ASN A 93 -4.53 11.39 -14.23
CA ASN A 93 -5.16 12.48 -13.48
C ASN A 93 -4.15 13.36 -12.73
N ASN A 94 -2.90 12.91 -12.54
CA ASN A 94 -1.90 13.62 -11.74
C ASN A 94 -0.73 14.16 -12.57
N ASN A 95 -0.81 14.07 -13.90
CA ASN A 95 0.19 14.62 -14.82
C ASN A 95 -0.50 15.50 -15.86
N GLU A 96 0.12 16.64 -16.17
CA GLU A 96 -0.32 17.53 -17.25
C GLU A 96 0.19 17.04 -18.61
N CYS A 97 1.37 16.42 -18.63
CA CYS A 97 1.99 15.86 -19.82
C CYS A 97 2.43 14.41 -19.56
N ILE A 98 2.19 13.53 -20.54
CA ILE A 98 2.66 12.13 -20.51
C ILE A 98 3.24 11.84 -21.89
N GLU A 99 4.53 11.52 -21.92
CA GLU A 99 5.26 11.23 -23.14
C GLU A 99 5.94 9.86 -23.05
N VAL A 100 6.07 9.21 -24.21
CA VAL A 100 6.85 7.99 -24.31
C VAL A 100 8.30 8.38 -24.55
N VAL A 101 9.12 8.22 -23.53
CA VAL A 101 10.57 8.40 -23.67
C VAL A 101 11.21 7.11 -24.19
N ARG A 102 12.04 7.23 -25.23
CA ARG A 102 12.91 6.12 -25.64
C ARG A 102 14.09 6.08 -24.68
N ILE A 103 14.15 5.05 -23.85
CA ILE A 103 15.36 4.75 -23.07
C ILE A 103 16.30 3.99 -24.03
N GLY A 104 17.09 4.74 -24.80
CA GLY A 104 18.12 4.18 -25.67
C GLY A 104 19.39 3.89 -24.87
N HIS A 105 19.97 2.70 -25.07
CA HIS A 105 21.39 2.50 -24.79
C HIS A 105 22.18 3.50 -25.65
N GLY A 106 22.75 4.52 -25.00
CA GLY A 106 23.78 5.33 -25.62
C GLY A 106 24.93 4.41 -26.05
N SER A 107 25.36 4.64 -27.30
CA SER A 107 26.49 4.05 -28.00
C SER A 107 27.75 3.91 -27.17
#